data_AF-A0A9E2LVY2-F1
#
_entry.id   AF-A0A9E2LVY2-F1
#
_cell.length_a   1.000
_cell.length_b   1.000
_cell.length_c   1.000
_cell.angle_alpha   90.00
_cell.angle_beta   90.00
_cell.angle_gamma   90.00
#
_symmetry.space_group_name_H-M   'P 1'
#
loop_
_entity.id
_entity.type
_entity.pdbx_description
1 polymer ?
#
loop_
_entity_poly.entity_id
_entity_poly.type
_entity_poly.pdbx_seq_one_letter_code
_entity_poly.pdbx_strand_id
1 'polypeptide(L)'
;MLRFQKSFLVACCALILSAGCQSRAEYPSNCGDGVRQSGEACDGDELDPARDTCAKNSMGDGTVSCNDDCTLDLSMCTGEYDCDPLTNDRCDNGKFCYYEPGSDGTACESEGNLLVGTSCGRSRDCRAQHVCVGGTCHEFCSSGADCNINDTCSGSDGGWPMDWSYCPLPPALPCDPVAQTGCTGFACYLNSTATDLTCLPESTGFVGDDCDMSTYCEPGLACGYGYTNKCHQLCWSSDDCTPGSCNTTMITLPYGLGVCF
;
A
#
# COMPACT_ATOMS: atom_id res chain seq x y z
N MET A 1 -69.72 -67.73 -26.03
CA MET A 1 -68.30 -67.36 -25.81
C MET A 1 -68.04 -66.06 -26.55
N LEU A 2 -67.72 -64.97 -25.84
CA LEU A 2 -66.63 -64.04 -26.12
C LEU A 2 -66.63 -62.96 -25.01
N ARG A 3 -65.46 -62.72 -24.43
CA ARG A 3 -65.14 -61.83 -23.30
C ARG A 3 -64.71 -60.44 -23.81
N PHE A 4 -64.53 -59.51 -22.87
CA PHE A 4 -63.76 -58.24 -22.93
C PHE A 4 -64.51 -56.98 -23.44
N GLN A 5 -64.40 -55.78 -22.85
CA GLN A 5 -63.48 -55.25 -21.84
C GLN A 5 -64.02 -53.97 -21.17
N LYS A 6 -63.70 -53.79 -19.88
CA LYS A 6 -64.07 -52.71 -18.94
C LYS A 6 -63.47 -51.30 -19.23
N SER A 7 -63.26 -50.91 -20.48
CA SER A 7 -62.32 -49.79 -20.77
C SER A 7 -62.93 -48.39 -20.89
N PHE A 8 -64.21 -48.16 -20.58
CA PHE A 8 -64.86 -46.87 -20.86
C PHE A 8 -64.83 -45.81 -19.73
N LEU A 9 -64.26 -46.12 -18.56
CA LEU A 9 -64.36 -45.25 -17.37
C LEU A 9 -63.04 -44.58 -16.92
N VAL A 10 -61.93 -44.78 -17.62
CA VAL A 10 -60.61 -44.27 -17.20
C VAL A 10 -60.10 -43.09 -18.03
N ALA A 11 -60.72 -42.80 -19.19
CA ALA A 11 -60.20 -41.78 -20.12
C ALA A 11 -60.52 -40.33 -19.75
N CYS A 12 -61.42 -40.06 -18.79
CA CYS A 12 -61.81 -38.67 -18.44
C CYS A 12 -61.00 -38.07 -17.27
N CYS A 13 -60.31 -38.89 -16.47
CA CYS A 13 -59.49 -38.39 -15.35
C CYS A 13 -58.01 -38.14 -15.70
N ALA A 14 -57.55 -38.50 -16.91
CA ALA A 14 -56.14 -38.39 -17.29
C ALA A 14 -55.78 -37.11 -18.06
N LEU A 15 -56.73 -36.18 -18.29
CA LEU A 15 -56.51 -34.96 -19.07
C LEU A 15 -56.49 -33.66 -18.24
N ILE A 16 -56.52 -33.75 -16.90
CA ILE A 16 -56.51 -32.57 -16.02
C ILE A 16 -55.28 -32.58 -15.07
N LEU A 17 -54.11 -32.99 -15.57
CA LEU A 17 -52.86 -32.96 -14.79
C LEU A 17 -51.72 -32.14 -15.42
N SER A 18 -51.95 -31.45 -16.54
CA SER A 18 -50.93 -30.60 -17.18
C SER A 18 -51.11 -29.09 -16.98
N ALA A 19 -52.12 -28.65 -16.23
CA ALA A 19 -52.18 -27.28 -15.74
C ALA A 19 -51.42 -27.18 -14.42
N GLY A 20 -50.10 -27.34 -14.47
CA GLY A 20 -49.26 -26.88 -13.38
C GLY A 20 -49.52 -25.38 -13.16
N CYS A 21 -49.74 -24.97 -11.91
CA CYS A 21 -49.79 -23.56 -11.57
C CYS A 21 -48.44 -22.92 -11.94
N GLN A 22 -48.36 -22.25 -13.09
CA GLN A 22 -47.24 -21.37 -13.41
C GLN A 22 -47.46 -20.01 -12.74
N SER A 23 -47.69 -19.99 -11.43
CA SER A 23 -47.73 -18.76 -10.65
C SER A 23 -46.31 -18.30 -10.42
N ARG A 24 -45.74 -17.54 -11.35
CA ARG A 24 -44.64 -16.62 -11.02
C ARG A 24 -45.26 -15.50 -10.21
N ALA A 25 -45.28 -15.65 -8.88
CA ALA A 25 -45.49 -14.51 -8.01
C ALA A 25 -44.27 -13.60 -8.21
N GLU A 26 -44.44 -12.53 -8.96
CA GLU A 26 -43.47 -11.44 -9.02
C GLU A 26 -43.66 -10.67 -7.70
N TYR A 27 -42.88 -11.07 -6.70
CA TYR A 27 -42.77 -10.31 -5.46
C TYR A 27 -42.05 -9.00 -5.83
N PRO A 28 -42.57 -7.82 -5.45
CA PRO A 28 -41.78 -6.60 -5.61
C PRO A 28 -40.46 -6.81 -4.88
N SER A 29 -39.34 -6.67 -5.60
CA SER A 29 -37.99 -6.83 -5.05
C SER A 29 -37.80 -5.80 -3.93
N ASN A 30 -37.72 -6.26 -2.68
CA ASN A 30 -37.50 -5.38 -1.53
C ASN A 30 -36.03 -5.41 -1.16
N CYS A 31 -35.28 -4.49 -1.74
CA CYS A 31 -33.86 -4.37 -1.42
C CYS A 31 -33.64 -4.10 0.08
N GLY A 32 -32.73 -4.84 0.67
CA GLY A 32 -32.34 -4.74 2.07
C GLY A 32 -33.16 -5.63 2.99
N ASP A 33 -33.88 -6.63 2.45
CA ASP A 33 -34.60 -7.62 3.27
C ASP A 33 -33.75 -8.85 3.62
N GLY A 34 -32.49 -8.86 3.19
CA GLY A 34 -31.50 -9.89 3.43
C GLY A 34 -31.74 -11.16 2.62
N VAL A 35 -32.63 -11.11 1.62
CA VAL A 35 -32.90 -12.22 0.70
C VAL A 35 -32.86 -11.70 -0.74
N ARG A 36 -31.86 -12.16 -1.50
CA ARG A 36 -31.70 -11.83 -2.91
C ARG A 36 -32.86 -12.34 -3.75
N GLN A 37 -33.61 -11.41 -4.30
CA GLN A 37 -34.78 -11.65 -5.13
C GLN A 37 -34.48 -11.55 -6.63
N SER A 38 -35.42 -12.03 -7.45
CA SER A 38 -35.31 -11.95 -8.91
C SER A 38 -35.32 -10.49 -9.34
N GLY A 39 -34.15 -9.97 -9.76
CA GLY A 39 -33.97 -8.57 -10.16
C GLY A 39 -32.86 -7.87 -9.40
N GLU A 40 -32.44 -8.40 -8.26
CA GLU A 40 -31.37 -7.86 -7.42
C GLU A 40 -30.01 -8.47 -7.79
N ALA A 41 -28.97 -7.62 -7.75
CA ALA A 41 -27.59 -8.05 -7.97
C ALA A 41 -26.95 -8.61 -6.68
N CYS A 42 -27.51 -8.30 -5.52
CA CYS A 42 -27.16 -8.77 -4.17
C CYS A 42 -28.24 -8.25 -3.19
N ASP A 43 -28.29 -8.73 -1.94
CA ASP A 43 -29.05 -8.09 -0.87
C ASP A 43 -28.28 -8.23 0.46
N GLY A 44 -27.81 -7.11 1.01
CA GLY A 44 -26.96 -7.10 2.20
C GLY A 44 -25.69 -7.93 2.00
N ASP A 45 -25.47 -8.93 2.86
CA ASP A 45 -24.32 -9.84 2.76
C ASP A 45 -24.61 -11.05 1.84
N GLU A 46 -25.80 -11.14 1.23
CA GLU A 46 -26.14 -12.22 0.31
C GLU A 46 -25.51 -11.99 -1.08
N LEU A 47 -24.25 -12.40 -1.17
CA LEU A 47 -23.48 -12.49 -2.40
C LEU A 47 -23.34 -13.96 -2.83
N ASP A 48 -23.42 -14.23 -4.13
CA ASP A 48 -23.04 -15.52 -4.70
C ASP A 48 -21.53 -15.52 -4.95
N PRO A 49 -20.70 -16.20 -4.14
CA PRO A 49 -19.24 -16.18 -4.29
C PRO A 49 -18.75 -16.81 -5.60
N ALA A 50 -19.60 -17.50 -6.36
CA ALA A 50 -19.24 -18.02 -7.68
C ALA A 50 -19.48 -17.00 -8.82
N ARG A 51 -20.26 -15.94 -8.58
CA ARG A 51 -20.76 -15.01 -9.62
C ARG A 51 -20.52 -13.54 -9.29
N ASP A 52 -20.59 -13.17 -8.03
CA ASP A 52 -20.47 -11.79 -7.54
C ASP A 52 -19.05 -11.55 -7.00
N THR A 53 -18.07 -11.83 -7.85
CA THR A 53 -16.66 -11.54 -7.56
C THR A 53 -16.14 -10.47 -8.50
N CYS A 54 -15.10 -9.77 -8.05
CA CYS A 54 -14.39 -8.79 -8.88
C CYS A 54 -13.94 -9.42 -10.22
N ALA A 55 -13.48 -10.67 -10.18
CA ALA A 55 -13.01 -11.38 -11.37
C ALA A 55 -14.14 -11.64 -12.39
N LYS A 56 -15.35 -11.92 -11.91
CA LYS A 56 -16.52 -12.15 -12.78
C LYS A 56 -17.08 -10.86 -13.37
N ASN A 57 -16.86 -9.74 -12.71
CA ASN A 57 -17.21 -8.42 -13.19
C ASN A 57 -16.07 -7.75 -13.99
N SER A 58 -15.01 -8.48 -14.33
CA SER A 58 -13.85 -7.97 -15.07
C SER A 58 -13.13 -6.81 -14.37
N MET A 59 -13.17 -6.79 -13.04
CA MET A 59 -12.55 -5.79 -12.18
C MET A 59 -11.44 -6.40 -11.29
N GLY A 60 -10.74 -7.42 -11.77
CA GLY A 60 -9.59 -7.99 -11.06
C GLY A 60 -9.96 -8.81 -9.82
N ASP A 61 -9.20 -8.66 -8.74
CA ASP A 61 -9.45 -9.31 -7.44
C ASP A 61 -10.06 -8.31 -6.45
N GLY A 62 -10.23 -8.72 -5.19
CA GLY A 62 -10.78 -7.87 -4.14
C GLY A 62 -12.11 -8.38 -3.60
N THR A 63 -12.80 -7.51 -2.87
CA THR A 63 -14.07 -7.83 -2.23
C THR A 63 -15.19 -7.09 -2.95
N VAL A 64 -16.30 -7.78 -3.16
CA VAL A 64 -17.54 -7.17 -3.64
C VAL A 64 -18.43 -6.94 -2.43
N SER A 65 -19.04 -5.76 -2.33
CA SER A 65 -20.07 -5.42 -1.35
C SER A 65 -21.43 -5.25 -2.04
N CYS A 66 -22.49 -5.08 -1.26
CA CYS A 66 -23.82 -4.72 -1.77
C CYS A 66 -24.17 -3.28 -1.39
N ASN A 67 -24.60 -2.48 -2.36
CA ASN A 67 -25.14 -1.14 -2.12
C ASN A 67 -26.58 -1.23 -1.56
N ASP A 68 -27.04 -0.13 -0.94
CA ASP A 68 -28.42 0.02 -0.44
C ASP A 68 -29.49 -0.03 -1.55
N ASP A 69 -29.09 0.01 -2.82
CA ASP A 69 -29.96 -0.14 -3.99
C ASP A 69 -29.88 -1.54 -4.64
N CYS A 70 -29.22 -2.50 -3.97
CA CYS A 70 -29.07 -3.90 -4.40
C CYS A 70 -28.31 -4.07 -5.71
N THR A 71 -27.44 -3.10 -6.01
CA THR A 71 -26.37 -3.22 -7.00
C THR A 71 -25.07 -3.68 -6.33
N LEU A 72 -24.21 -4.37 -7.10
CA LEU A 72 -22.88 -4.72 -6.62
C LEU A 72 -22.04 -3.46 -6.46
N ASP A 73 -21.43 -3.31 -5.30
CA ASP A 73 -20.36 -2.36 -5.06
C ASP A 73 -19.02 -3.03 -5.38
N LEU A 74 -18.40 -2.52 -6.45
CA LEU A 74 -17.13 -3.01 -6.97
C LEU A 74 -15.98 -2.02 -6.67
N SER A 75 -16.20 -1.03 -5.80
CA SER A 75 -15.18 -0.03 -5.45
C SER A 75 -13.95 -0.65 -4.76
N MET A 76 -14.14 -1.79 -4.09
CA MET A 76 -13.09 -2.58 -3.45
C MET A 76 -12.51 -3.66 -4.38
N CYS A 77 -12.87 -3.63 -5.66
CA CYS A 77 -12.27 -4.47 -6.69
C CYS A 77 -11.02 -3.80 -7.29
N THR A 78 -9.92 -4.54 -7.35
CA THR A 78 -8.59 -4.03 -7.69
C THR A 78 -8.31 -4.01 -9.20
N GLY A 79 -9.33 -3.85 -10.04
CA GLY A 79 -9.20 -3.96 -11.50
C GLY A 79 -8.53 -2.78 -12.19
N GLU A 80 -8.35 -1.67 -11.48
CA GLU A 80 -7.64 -0.47 -11.97
C GLU A 80 -6.18 -0.42 -11.49
N TYR A 81 -5.83 -1.21 -10.46
CA TYR A 81 -4.50 -1.25 -9.84
C TYR A 81 -3.98 -2.68 -9.79
N ASP A 82 -3.14 -3.04 -10.77
CA ASP A 82 -2.58 -4.39 -10.92
C ASP A 82 -1.61 -4.79 -9.78
N CYS A 83 -1.12 -3.82 -9.01
CA CYS A 83 -0.20 -4.04 -7.89
C CYS A 83 -0.37 -3.02 -6.75
N ASP A 84 0.21 -3.33 -5.58
CA ASP A 84 0.16 -2.48 -4.38
C ASP A 84 1.51 -1.76 -4.16
N PRO A 85 1.56 -0.41 -4.31
CA PRO A 85 2.76 0.39 -4.10
C PRO A 85 3.13 0.62 -2.63
N LEU A 86 2.19 0.45 -1.69
CA LEU A 86 2.43 0.63 -0.25
C LEU A 86 3.17 -0.58 0.31
N THR A 87 2.73 -1.79 -0.03
CA THR A 87 3.36 -3.03 0.43
C THR A 87 4.37 -3.61 -0.57
N ASN A 88 4.45 -3.02 -1.76
CA ASN A 88 5.23 -3.52 -2.90
C ASN A 88 4.86 -4.96 -3.28
N ASP A 89 3.56 -5.27 -3.26
CA ASP A 89 3.04 -6.59 -3.55
C ASP A 89 2.47 -6.71 -4.97
N ARG A 90 2.34 -7.97 -5.42
CA ARG A 90 1.71 -8.37 -6.71
C ARG A 90 2.49 -8.01 -7.97
N CYS A 91 3.78 -7.72 -7.84
CA CYS A 91 4.70 -7.67 -8.96
C CYS A 91 5.56 -8.94 -9.03
N ASP A 92 5.44 -9.70 -10.13
CA ASP A 92 6.29 -10.86 -10.40
C ASP A 92 7.65 -10.48 -10.99
N ASN A 93 8.60 -11.43 -11.01
CA ASN A 93 9.91 -11.31 -11.65
C ASN A 93 10.83 -10.22 -11.06
N GLY A 94 10.73 -9.96 -9.76
CA GLY A 94 11.59 -8.99 -9.06
C GLY A 94 11.32 -7.54 -9.48
N LYS A 95 10.10 -7.27 -9.92
CA LYS A 95 9.62 -5.91 -10.21
C LYS A 95 9.02 -5.29 -8.96
N PHE A 96 8.91 -3.96 -9.00
CA PHE A 96 8.37 -3.14 -7.93
C PHE A 96 7.14 -2.40 -8.40
N CYS A 97 6.18 -2.22 -7.49
CA CYS A 97 4.94 -1.53 -7.80
C CYS A 97 5.11 -0.02 -7.60
N TYR A 98 4.72 0.75 -8.61
CA TYR A 98 4.71 2.20 -8.55
C TYR A 98 3.32 2.74 -8.88
N TYR A 99 2.86 3.71 -8.09
CA TYR A 99 1.69 4.51 -8.43
C TYR A 99 2.09 5.71 -9.28
N GLU A 100 1.38 5.95 -10.37
CA GLU A 100 1.61 7.05 -11.29
C GLU A 100 0.44 8.05 -11.23
N PRO A 101 0.60 9.18 -10.50
CA PRO A 101 -0.49 10.15 -10.29
C PRO A 101 -1.05 10.74 -11.58
N GLY A 102 -0.25 10.77 -12.65
CA GLY A 102 -0.67 11.32 -13.94
C GLY A 102 -1.63 10.43 -14.73
N SER A 103 -1.66 9.13 -14.43
CA SER A 103 -2.55 8.15 -15.07
C SER A 103 -3.56 7.53 -14.11
N ASP A 104 -3.49 7.89 -12.82
CA ASP A 104 -4.30 7.29 -11.74
C ASP A 104 -4.26 5.76 -11.79
N GLY A 105 -3.05 5.20 -11.87
CA GLY A 105 -2.84 3.78 -12.10
C GLY A 105 -1.55 3.28 -11.47
N THR A 106 -1.42 1.97 -11.29
CA THR A 106 -0.18 1.32 -10.83
C THR A 106 0.50 0.56 -11.96
N ALA A 107 1.82 0.43 -11.87
CA ALA A 107 2.62 -0.32 -12.83
C ALA A 107 3.77 -1.06 -12.15
N CYS A 108 3.99 -2.31 -12.59
CA CYS A 108 5.16 -3.09 -12.19
C CYS A 108 6.37 -2.75 -13.07
N GLU A 109 7.35 -2.08 -12.49
CA GLU A 109 8.57 -1.60 -13.16
C GLU A 109 9.83 -2.16 -12.49
N SER A 110 10.98 -1.97 -13.14
CA SER A 110 12.27 -2.20 -12.49
C SER A 110 12.50 -1.15 -11.40
N GLU A 111 13.28 -1.52 -10.39
CA GLU A 111 13.58 -0.62 -9.26
C GLU A 111 14.31 0.64 -9.74
N GLY A 112 13.76 1.81 -9.38
CA GLY A 112 14.44 3.08 -9.44
C GLY A 112 15.41 3.26 -8.27
N ASN A 113 16.28 4.27 -8.35
CA ASN A 113 17.32 4.50 -7.35
C ASN A 113 17.30 5.91 -6.73
N LEU A 114 16.39 6.77 -7.17
CA LEU A 114 16.28 8.13 -6.68
C LEU A 114 15.67 8.17 -5.27
N LEU A 115 16.30 8.96 -4.40
CA LEU A 115 15.93 9.14 -3.00
C LEU A 115 14.81 10.19 -2.86
N VAL A 116 14.11 10.19 -1.72
CA VAL A 116 13.20 11.28 -1.31
C VAL A 116 13.89 12.64 -1.48
N GLY A 117 13.15 13.64 -1.98
CA GLY A 117 13.66 15.00 -2.16
C GLY A 117 14.50 15.22 -3.43
N THR A 118 14.82 14.16 -4.17
CA THR A 118 15.54 14.27 -5.45
C THR A 118 14.58 14.48 -6.62
N SER A 119 15.09 15.09 -7.71
CA SER A 119 14.27 15.39 -8.88
C SER A 119 13.98 14.14 -9.71
N CYS A 120 12.70 13.90 -10.01
CA CYS A 120 12.22 12.76 -10.78
C CYS A 120 11.37 13.19 -11.98
N GLY A 121 11.26 12.32 -12.99
CA GLY A 121 10.34 12.49 -14.12
C GLY A 121 9.09 11.61 -13.99
N ARG A 122 9.20 10.45 -13.35
CA ARG A 122 8.14 9.47 -13.09
C ARG A 122 8.34 8.78 -11.75
N SER A 123 7.31 8.16 -11.20
CA SER A 123 7.41 7.46 -9.91
C SER A 123 8.41 6.32 -9.94
N ARG A 124 8.50 5.58 -11.06
CA ARG A 124 9.49 4.51 -11.24
C ARG A 124 10.97 4.95 -11.20
N ASP A 125 11.25 6.26 -11.29
CA ASP A 125 12.63 6.75 -11.15
C ASP A 125 13.05 6.71 -9.67
N CYS A 126 12.08 6.83 -8.76
CA CYS A 126 12.26 6.73 -7.32
C CYS A 126 12.47 5.28 -6.86
N ARG A 127 13.05 5.10 -5.67
CA ARG A 127 13.09 3.80 -5.01
C ARG A 127 11.69 3.22 -4.81
N ALA A 128 11.59 1.91 -4.58
CA ALA A 128 10.32 1.26 -4.27
C ALA A 128 9.60 1.96 -3.10
N GLN A 129 8.25 1.90 -3.08
CA GLN A 129 7.42 2.58 -2.08
C GLN A 129 7.56 4.11 -2.06
N HIS A 130 7.94 4.71 -3.20
CA HIS A 130 8.00 6.16 -3.39
C HIS A 130 7.23 6.58 -4.64
N VAL A 131 6.88 7.87 -4.70
CA VAL A 131 6.08 8.46 -5.77
C VAL A 131 6.65 9.79 -6.21
N CYS A 132 6.57 10.09 -7.51
CA CYS A 132 7.03 11.34 -8.07
C CYS A 132 5.89 12.38 -8.05
N VAL A 133 6.00 13.39 -7.19
CA VAL A 133 5.01 14.46 -7.05
C VAL A 133 5.69 15.81 -7.20
N GLY A 134 5.13 16.68 -8.04
CA GLY A 134 5.73 18.00 -8.30
C GLY A 134 7.17 17.93 -8.85
N GLY A 135 7.55 16.81 -9.47
CA GLY A 135 8.91 16.58 -9.98
C GLY A 135 9.94 16.19 -8.91
N THR A 136 9.49 15.82 -7.71
CA THR A 136 10.34 15.36 -6.61
C THR A 136 9.89 13.99 -6.12
N CYS A 137 10.80 13.12 -5.70
CA CYS A 137 10.45 11.85 -5.07
C CYS A 137 9.95 12.10 -3.64
N HIS A 138 8.81 11.51 -3.30
CA HIS A 138 8.23 11.49 -1.95
C HIS A 138 8.02 10.05 -1.51
N GLU A 139 8.07 9.79 -0.21
CA GLU A 139 7.63 8.50 0.35
C GLU A 139 6.13 8.32 0.09
N PHE A 140 5.74 7.13 -0.36
CA PHE A 140 4.35 6.78 -0.61
C PHE A 140 3.70 6.36 0.71
N CYS A 141 2.46 6.76 0.93
CA CYS A 141 1.78 6.44 2.18
C CYS A 141 0.27 6.33 2.01
N SER A 142 -0.41 5.72 2.97
CA SER A 142 -1.87 5.69 3.06
C SER A 142 -2.29 6.38 4.35
N SER A 143 -3.52 6.92 4.41
CA SER A 143 -4.06 7.68 5.56
C SER A 143 -3.44 7.31 6.94
N GLY A 144 -2.89 8.30 7.66
CA GLY A 144 -2.37 8.08 9.02
C GLY A 144 -0.97 8.63 9.25
N ALA A 145 -0.23 7.96 10.14
CA ALA A 145 1.13 8.28 10.57
C ALA A 145 2.16 7.34 9.91
N ASP A 146 1.91 6.98 8.66
CA ASP A 146 2.75 6.08 7.88
C ASP A 146 4.10 6.71 7.50
N CYS A 147 4.21 8.03 7.58
CA CYS A 147 5.44 8.74 7.28
C CYS A 147 6.48 8.59 8.39
N ASN A 148 7.72 8.30 8.02
CA ASN A 148 8.84 8.07 8.94
C ASN A 148 9.18 9.25 9.89
N ILE A 149 8.55 10.43 9.74
CA ILE A 149 8.89 11.66 10.48
C ILE A 149 7.80 12.16 11.45
N ASN A 150 7.02 11.28 12.09
CA ASN A 150 5.92 11.71 12.98
C ASN A 150 4.93 12.67 12.27
N ASP A 151 4.88 12.56 10.95
CA ASP A 151 4.09 13.42 10.08
C ASP A 151 2.91 12.64 9.52
N THR A 152 1.86 13.37 9.20
CA THR A 152 0.69 12.80 8.55
C THR A 152 0.90 12.82 7.04
N CYS A 153 0.41 11.79 6.36
CA CYS A 153 0.28 11.81 4.92
C CYS A 153 -0.30 13.15 4.43
N SER A 154 0.41 13.82 3.51
CA SER A 154 0.02 15.13 3.03
C SER A 154 -1.15 15.00 2.06
N GLY A 155 -2.37 14.96 2.60
CA GLY A 155 -3.59 15.07 1.78
C GLY A 155 -4.80 14.30 2.28
N SER A 156 -5.19 14.39 3.56
CA SER A 156 -6.52 13.92 4.01
C SER A 156 -7.69 14.58 3.25
N ASP A 157 -7.42 15.67 2.55
CA ASP A 157 -8.43 16.51 1.93
C ASP A 157 -8.44 16.33 0.40
N GLY A 158 -8.44 15.05 -0.01
CA GLY A 158 -8.84 14.61 -1.34
C GLY A 158 -7.71 14.20 -2.30
N GLY A 159 -7.67 12.90 -2.63
CA GLY A 159 -7.85 12.57 -4.05
C GLY A 159 -6.79 11.72 -4.75
N TRP A 160 -6.31 10.63 -4.14
CA TRP A 160 -5.96 9.41 -4.89
C TRP A 160 -6.79 8.23 -4.36
N PRO A 161 -7.02 7.18 -5.17
CA PRO A 161 -7.81 6.05 -4.71
C PRO A 161 -7.20 5.31 -3.52
N MET A 162 -8.04 4.60 -2.77
CA MET A 162 -7.66 3.84 -1.58
C MET A 162 -6.98 4.67 -0.47
N ASP A 163 -7.36 5.94 -0.33
CA ASP A 163 -6.79 6.89 0.65
C ASP A 163 -5.26 7.03 0.53
N TRP A 164 -4.73 6.73 -0.66
CA TRP A 164 -3.32 6.87 -0.97
C TRP A 164 -2.90 8.34 -1.03
N SER A 165 -1.64 8.56 -0.69
CA SER A 165 -1.05 9.88 -0.60
C SER A 165 0.48 9.78 -0.64
N TYR A 166 1.14 10.87 -0.29
CA TYR A 166 2.57 10.97 -0.18
C TYR A 166 2.96 11.75 1.08
N CYS A 167 4.13 11.43 1.60
CA CYS A 167 4.68 12.15 2.74
C CYS A 167 5.22 13.51 2.31
N PRO A 168 5.00 14.56 3.12
CA PRO A 168 5.68 15.83 2.90
C PRO A 168 7.19 15.61 2.91
N LEU A 169 7.90 16.39 2.08
CA LEU A 169 9.35 16.29 2.07
C LEU A 169 9.89 16.61 3.46
N PRO A 170 10.87 15.83 3.96
CA PRO A 170 11.62 16.29 5.11
C PRO A 170 12.20 17.68 4.78
N PRO A 171 12.28 18.60 5.76
CA PRO A 171 12.89 19.89 5.52
C PRO A 171 14.29 19.69 4.93
N ALA A 172 14.62 20.45 3.88
CA ALA A 172 15.88 20.30 3.15
C ALA A 172 17.04 20.24 4.15
N LEU A 173 17.69 19.07 4.21
CA LEU A 173 18.77 18.85 5.15
C LEU A 173 19.94 19.76 4.76
N PRO A 174 20.61 20.41 5.72
CA PRO A 174 21.77 21.24 5.42
C PRO A 174 22.93 20.42 4.83
N CYS A 175 22.97 19.11 5.09
CA CYS A 175 23.94 18.16 4.56
C CYS A 175 23.44 16.70 4.72
N ASP A 176 24.07 15.74 4.05
CA ASP A 176 23.78 14.30 4.20
C ASP A 176 24.89 13.60 4.99
N PRO A 177 24.61 13.04 6.19
CA PRO A 177 25.61 12.40 7.03
C PRO A 177 25.94 10.95 6.61
N VAL A 178 25.16 10.30 5.74
CA VAL A 178 25.48 8.97 5.20
C VAL A 178 26.31 9.13 3.93
N ALA A 179 25.86 9.95 2.98
CA ALA A 179 26.58 10.19 1.73
C ALA A 179 27.74 11.20 1.87
N GLN A 180 27.82 11.90 3.01
CA GLN A 180 28.81 12.95 3.28
C GLN A 180 28.81 14.07 2.22
N THR A 181 27.61 14.55 1.88
CA THR A 181 27.42 15.63 0.90
C THR A 181 26.82 16.88 1.56
N GLY A 182 26.87 18.02 0.86
CA GLY A 182 26.32 19.30 1.33
C GLY A 182 27.29 20.17 2.16
N CYS A 183 28.36 19.59 2.70
CA CYS A 183 29.41 20.32 3.39
C CYS A 183 30.64 20.53 2.49
N THR A 184 31.08 21.79 2.31
CA THR A 184 32.33 22.09 1.58
C THR A 184 33.50 22.22 2.56
N GLY A 185 34.43 21.26 2.54
CA GLY A 185 35.62 21.25 3.40
C GLY A 185 35.38 20.80 4.84
N PHE A 186 34.20 20.24 5.13
CA PHE A 186 33.78 19.71 6.42
C PHE A 186 32.96 18.43 6.19
N ALA A 187 32.80 17.61 7.23
CA ALA A 187 31.92 16.46 7.23
C ALA A 187 30.55 16.80 7.84
N CYS A 188 29.53 16.08 7.39
CA CYS A 188 28.17 16.22 7.91
C CYS A 188 27.97 15.32 9.12
N TYR A 189 27.57 15.89 10.25
CA TYR A 189 27.35 15.21 11.50
C TYR A 189 25.96 15.47 12.06
N LEU A 190 25.38 14.46 12.72
CA LEU A 190 24.27 14.62 13.65
C LEU A 190 24.79 15.33 14.91
N ASN A 191 24.19 16.46 15.26
CA ASN A 191 24.49 17.09 16.53
C ASN A 191 23.90 16.24 17.65
N SER A 192 24.71 15.67 18.55
CA SER A 192 24.20 14.82 19.64
C SER A 192 23.31 15.53 20.66
N THR A 193 23.18 16.86 20.58
CA THR A 193 22.30 17.67 21.46
C THR A 193 21.04 18.19 20.76
N ALA A 194 20.95 18.08 19.43
CA ALA A 194 19.83 18.59 18.64
C ALA A 194 19.48 17.59 17.54
N THR A 195 18.22 17.48 17.16
CA THR A 195 17.79 16.68 15.99
C THR A 195 18.24 17.28 14.65
N ASP A 196 19.35 18.03 14.64
CA ASP A 196 19.81 18.84 13.52
C ASP A 196 21.15 18.33 12.98
N LEU A 197 21.34 18.50 11.67
CA LEU A 197 22.57 18.17 10.96
C LEU A 197 23.46 19.41 10.83
N THR A 198 24.77 19.23 10.96
CA THR A 198 25.73 20.34 10.93
C THR A 198 27.03 19.94 10.26
N CYS A 199 27.69 20.91 9.61
CA CYS A 199 29.00 20.73 9.00
C CYS A 199 30.10 21.02 10.02
N LEU A 200 30.91 20.02 10.35
CA LEU A 200 31.98 20.11 11.34
C LEU A 200 33.29 19.47 10.83
N PRO A 201 34.44 19.79 11.43
CA PRO A 201 35.71 19.12 11.09
C PRO A 201 35.60 17.61 11.26
N GLU A 202 36.28 16.87 10.38
CA GLU A 202 36.36 15.42 10.44
C GLU A 202 37.01 14.94 11.74
N SER A 203 36.46 13.87 12.32
CA SER A 203 37.08 13.13 13.42
C SER A 203 37.38 11.68 13.02
N THR A 204 37.87 10.86 13.94
CA THR A 204 38.60 9.61 13.63
C THR A 204 38.13 8.38 14.40
N GLY A 205 37.02 8.45 15.16
CA GLY A 205 36.51 7.30 15.91
C GLY A 205 35.86 6.27 14.98
N PHE A 206 36.24 5.00 15.11
CA PHE A 206 35.76 3.93 14.25
C PHE A 206 34.49 3.27 14.80
N VAL A 207 33.84 2.44 14.00
CA VAL A 207 32.69 1.62 14.46
C VAL A 207 33.07 0.83 15.72
N GLY A 208 32.25 0.94 16.76
CA GLY A 208 32.45 0.28 18.06
C GLY A 208 33.32 1.05 19.07
N ASP A 209 33.94 2.15 18.67
CA ASP A 209 34.68 3.02 19.60
C ASP A 209 33.73 3.73 20.56
N ASP A 210 34.21 3.98 21.79
CA ASP A 210 33.46 4.76 22.78
C ASP A 210 33.25 6.19 22.29
N CYS A 211 32.03 6.68 22.46
CA CYS A 211 31.67 8.03 22.08
C CYS A 211 30.68 8.62 23.09
N ASP A 212 30.77 9.94 23.27
CA ASP A 212 29.75 10.73 23.96
C ASP A 212 28.92 11.55 22.97
N MET A 213 29.48 11.83 21.79
CA MET A 213 28.88 12.66 20.75
C MET A 213 29.22 12.09 19.37
N SER A 214 28.32 12.22 18.40
CA SER A 214 28.56 11.73 17.03
C SER A 214 29.77 12.37 16.36
N THR A 215 30.16 13.57 16.78
CA THR A 215 31.36 14.26 16.30
C THR A 215 32.68 13.60 16.72
N TYR A 216 32.66 12.59 17.60
CA TYR A 216 33.84 11.78 17.90
C TYR A 216 34.05 10.63 16.93
N CYS A 217 33.00 10.26 16.20
CA CYS A 217 33.03 9.19 15.22
C CYS A 217 33.43 9.73 13.85
N GLU A 218 34.08 8.91 13.03
CA GLU A 218 34.44 9.26 11.66
C GLU A 218 33.19 9.60 10.83
N PRO A 219 33.34 10.38 9.74
CA PRO A 219 32.22 10.72 8.86
C PRO A 219 31.46 9.47 8.39
N GLY A 220 30.13 9.50 8.44
CA GLY A 220 29.29 8.33 8.16
C GLY A 220 28.84 7.56 9.40
N LEU A 221 29.34 7.91 10.59
CA LEU A 221 28.96 7.28 11.85
C LEU A 221 28.18 8.23 12.77
N ALA A 222 27.37 7.67 13.67
CA ALA A 222 26.74 8.39 14.77
C ALA A 222 26.97 7.66 16.09
N CYS A 223 26.94 8.44 17.18
CA CYS A 223 27.06 7.89 18.51
C CYS A 223 25.70 7.34 18.99
N GLY A 224 25.67 6.07 19.41
CA GLY A 224 24.51 5.44 20.05
C GLY A 224 24.27 5.90 21.49
N TYR A 225 24.15 7.22 21.70
CA TYR A 225 24.08 7.84 23.03
C TYR A 225 22.87 7.31 23.82
N GLY A 226 23.11 6.83 25.03
CA GLY A 226 22.07 6.28 25.91
C GLY A 226 21.65 4.84 25.57
N TYR A 227 22.19 4.25 24.51
CA TYR A 227 21.98 2.84 24.16
C TYR A 227 23.26 2.02 24.33
N THR A 228 24.25 2.23 23.47
CA THR A 228 25.56 1.55 23.54
C THR A 228 26.71 2.49 23.88
N ASN A 229 26.54 3.80 23.70
CA ASN A 229 27.61 4.81 23.74
C ASN A 229 28.81 4.42 22.84
N LYS A 230 28.50 3.79 21.71
CA LYS A 230 29.46 3.38 20.69
C LYS A 230 29.14 4.03 19.35
N CYS A 231 30.17 4.25 18.54
CA CYS A 231 30.01 4.69 17.16
C CYS A 231 29.36 3.57 16.32
N HIS A 232 28.28 3.89 15.62
CA HIS A 232 27.56 3.00 14.71
C HIS A 232 27.48 3.64 13.33
N GLN A 233 27.51 2.81 12.29
CA GLN A 233 27.35 3.27 10.92
C GLN A 233 25.92 3.77 10.71
N LEU A 234 25.80 4.95 10.11
CA LEU A 234 24.52 5.51 9.71
C LEU A 234 24.02 4.89 8.41
N CYS A 235 22.71 4.87 8.25
CA CYS A 235 22.06 4.35 7.06
C CYS A 235 20.74 5.09 6.80
N TRP A 236 20.39 5.18 5.53
CA TRP A 236 19.03 5.53 5.08
C TRP A 236 18.24 4.27 4.71
N SER A 237 18.95 3.21 4.33
CA SER A 237 18.39 1.94 3.88
C SER A 237 19.33 0.78 4.23
N SER A 238 18.81 -0.45 4.19
CA SER A 238 19.62 -1.63 4.52
C SER A 238 20.81 -1.84 3.58
N ASP A 239 20.76 -1.31 2.36
CA ASP A 239 21.88 -1.38 1.41
C ASP A 239 23.11 -0.58 1.86
N ASP A 240 22.92 0.40 2.73
CA ASP A 240 24.02 1.18 3.30
C ASP A 240 24.82 0.35 4.33
N CYS A 241 24.24 -0.75 4.83
CA CYS A 241 24.83 -1.59 5.86
C CYS A 241 25.49 -2.85 5.28
N THR A 242 26.75 -3.12 5.60
CA THR A 242 27.42 -4.34 5.12
C THR A 242 28.44 -4.92 6.12
N PRO A 243 28.17 -6.09 6.76
CA PRO A 243 26.88 -6.77 6.87
C PRO A 243 25.94 -6.00 7.81
N GLY A 244 24.62 -6.17 7.66
CA GLY A 244 23.66 -5.71 8.65
C GLY A 244 22.34 -5.26 8.06
N SER A 245 21.47 -4.74 8.90
CA SER A 245 20.21 -4.09 8.49
C SER A 245 20.11 -2.70 9.08
N CYS A 246 19.51 -1.79 8.32
CA CYS A 246 19.32 -0.43 8.78
C CYS A 246 18.17 -0.37 9.80
N ASN A 247 18.48 -0.03 11.05
CA ASN A 247 17.48 0.09 12.09
C ASN A 247 17.20 1.56 12.42
N THR A 248 16.04 2.04 12.01
CA THR A 248 15.56 3.42 12.20
C THR A 248 14.77 3.63 13.51
N THR A 249 14.53 2.55 14.29
CA THR A 249 13.67 2.59 15.49
C THR A 249 14.45 2.48 16.80
N MET A 250 15.68 1.94 16.77
CA MET A 250 16.49 1.74 17.98
C MET A 250 17.03 3.05 18.56
N ILE A 251 17.25 4.06 17.72
CA ILE A 251 17.65 5.40 18.14
C ILE A 251 16.65 6.35 17.51
N THR A 252 16.12 7.30 18.29
CA THR A 252 15.30 8.39 17.77
C THR A 252 16.19 9.37 16.99
N LEU A 253 16.61 8.95 15.81
CA LEU A 253 17.32 9.79 14.87
C LEU A 253 16.30 10.53 14.01
N PRO A 254 16.54 11.81 13.71
CA PRO A 254 15.65 12.59 12.89
C PRO A 254 15.70 12.14 11.43
N TYR A 255 14.68 12.51 10.67
CA TYR A 255 14.65 12.40 9.21
C TYR A 255 14.65 10.96 8.65
N GLY A 256 14.34 9.95 9.46
CA GLY A 256 14.37 8.55 9.02
C GLY A 256 15.78 7.96 8.97
N LEU A 257 16.77 8.63 9.57
CA LEU A 257 18.10 8.05 9.76
C LEU A 257 18.02 6.80 10.64
N GLY A 258 18.75 5.77 10.24
CA GLY A 258 18.97 4.58 11.05
C GLY A 258 20.44 4.36 11.36
N VAL A 259 20.69 3.29 12.09
CA VAL A 259 22.03 2.75 12.33
C VAL A 259 22.10 1.28 11.92
N CYS A 260 23.25 0.88 11.38
CA CYS A 260 23.52 -0.49 10.97
C CYS A 260 23.80 -1.39 12.18
N PHE A 261 23.14 -2.55 12.22
CA PHE A 261 23.37 -3.62 13.18
C PHE A 261 23.48 -4.99 12.50
#